data_AF-A0A1E4FHP1-F1
#
_entry.id   AF-A0A1E4FHP1-F1
#
_cell.length_a   1.000
_cell.length_b   1.000
_cell.length_c   1.000
_cell.angle_alpha   90.00
_cell.angle_beta   90.00
_cell.angle_gamma   90.00
#
_symmetry.space_group_name_H-M   'P 1'
#
loop_
_entity.id
_entity.type
_entity.pdbx_description
1 polymer ?
#
loop_
_entity_poly.entity_id
_entity_poly.type
_entity_poly.pdbx_seq_one_letter_code
_entity_poly.pdbx_strand_id
1 'polypeptide(L)'
;MTDLSQRLRQPLPLTLLILAVAGWLAFLAVWMNSSSQSGQLEQDLVGIRAERDALSTQLAEREETAGALDAARAELATVQGELETAGTSLETAIADLEARQGELDAVSQELDARREETAALEEEAAAAREQIQEAAERQAALQSEVQNSNRQLQDVGARLEEARRQEQTVTASVAQLAEEAASNTSSLAETQSELQTAREDLTAQRDELTTVTRQSQEAGAQVQDLLNQIGELEARRDAVVADIESYQEQLATLQPQVEEMTRTLAQRSQELEAVETQIAANSTAATVDGAGAQDDAASTQYAVEAEGQANGLSITLSEDGAFELRDRFNRTVSGDYELTDTELILTNADGRLGSASFPMTCAVTERSQDRLTLGESEGCVLSGLSFERVDSTEAAQ
;
A
#
# COMPACT_ATOMS: atom_id res chain seq x y z
N MET A 1 88.34 -239.14 -20.11
CA MET A 1 87.47 -240.04 -20.92
C MET A 1 86.03 -239.90 -20.45
N THR A 2 85.07 -240.50 -21.17
CA THR A 2 83.62 -240.60 -20.86
C THR A 2 82.88 -239.25 -20.77
N ASP A 3 82.18 -238.72 -21.78
CA ASP A 3 81.60 -239.23 -23.06
C ASP A 3 80.17 -239.83 -22.98
N LEU A 4 79.46 -239.75 -24.11
CA LEU A 4 78.29 -240.54 -24.59
C LEU A 4 76.82 -240.21 -24.17
N SER A 5 76.24 -239.24 -24.90
CA SER A 5 75.22 -239.48 -25.97
C SER A 5 73.70 -239.70 -25.73
N GLN A 6 72.92 -239.29 -26.76
CA GLN A 6 71.51 -239.62 -27.12
C GLN A 6 70.37 -238.94 -26.31
N ARG A 7 69.20 -238.55 -26.87
CA ARG A 7 68.71 -238.31 -28.27
C ARG A 7 67.35 -237.54 -28.23
N LEU A 8 66.87 -237.09 -29.41
CA LEU A 8 65.51 -236.53 -29.75
C LEU A 8 65.24 -235.06 -29.27
N ARG A 9 64.93 -234.03 -30.08
CA ARG A 9 63.91 -233.80 -31.17
C ARG A 9 62.45 -233.86 -30.63
N GLN A 10 61.51 -232.92 -30.89
CA GLN A 10 61.40 -231.81 -31.87
C GLN A 10 60.32 -230.74 -31.40
N PRO A 11 59.81 -229.72 -32.16
CA PRO A 11 60.11 -228.30 -31.85
C PRO A 11 58.95 -227.29 -31.68
N LEU A 12 59.29 -226.07 -31.16
CA LEU A 12 58.87 -224.68 -31.46
C LEU A 12 57.48 -224.39 -32.11
N PRO A 13 56.72 -223.30 -31.75
CA PRO A 13 57.24 -221.96 -31.33
C PRO A 13 56.46 -221.20 -30.21
N LEU A 14 57.15 -220.42 -29.34
CA LEU A 14 56.47 -219.55 -28.34
C LEU A 14 57.16 -218.20 -28.04
N THR A 15 58.40 -217.98 -28.52
CA THR A 15 59.26 -216.86 -28.09
C THR A 15 59.03 -215.52 -28.80
N LEU A 16 58.28 -215.50 -29.91
CA LEU A 16 58.09 -214.30 -30.74
C LEU A 16 57.06 -213.29 -30.17
N LEU A 17 56.12 -213.77 -29.35
CA LEU A 17 55.00 -212.96 -28.85
C LEU A 17 55.44 -211.94 -27.78
N ILE A 18 56.41 -212.30 -26.94
CA ILE A 18 56.86 -211.47 -25.80
C ILE A 18 57.59 -210.21 -26.27
N LEU A 19 58.44 -210.30 -27.30
CA LEU A 19 59.15 -209.14 -27.85
C LEU A 19 58.22 -208.15 -28.57
N ALA A 20 57.15 -208.64 -29.22
CA ALA A 20 56.15 -207.78 -29.84
C ALA A 20 55.40 -206.92 -28.81
N VAL A 21 55.03 -207.51 -27.65
CA VAL A 21 54.36 -206.79 -26.55
C VAL A 21 55.28 -205.73 -25.93
N ALA A 22 56.56 -206.05 -25.72
CA ALA A 22 57.54 -205.09 -25.19
C ALA A 22 57.74 -203.89 -26.13
N GLY A 23 57.83 -204.13 -27.45
CA GLY A 23 57.94 -203.07 -28.46
C GLY A 23 56.71 -202.17 -28.52
N TRP A 24 55.51 -202.73 -28.40
CA TRP A 24 54.26 -201.96 -28.39
C TRP A 24 54.10 -201.10 -27.13
N LEU A 25 54.52 -201.60 -25.96
CA LEU A 25 54.51 -200.82 -24.71
C LEU A 25 55.50 -199.64 -24.73
N ALA A 26 56.69 -199.82 -25.33
CA ALA A 26 57.64 -198.73 -25.49
C ALA A 26 57.13 -197.63 -26.43
N PHE A 27 56.47 -198.01 -27.54
CA PHE A 27 55.86 -197.05 -28.46
C PHE A 27 54.70 -196.28 -27.82
N LEU A 28 53.83 -196.96 -27.05
CA LEU A 28 52.77 -196.30 -26.28
C LEU A 28 53.32 -195.32 -25.23
N ALA A 29 54.40 -195.66 -24.52
CA ALA A 29 55.02 -194.76 -23.55
C ALA A 29 55.59 -193.49 -24.21
N VAL A 30 56.24 -193.62 -25.37
CA VAL A 30 56.76 -192.46 -26.12
C VAL A 30 55.63 -191.62 -26.71
N TRP A 31 54.57 -192.24 -27.25
CA TRP A 31 53.41 -191.53 -27.80
C TRP A 31 52.62 -190.77 -26.72
N MET A 32 52.50 -191.33 -25.51
CA MET A 32 51.86 -190.68 -24.37
C MET A 32 52.72 -189.53 -23.79
N ASN A 33 54.04 -189.54 -24.03
CA ASN A 33 54.97 -188.48 -23.62
C ASN A 33 55.27 -187.45 -24.72
N SER A 34 55.06 -187.77 -26.01
CA SER A 34 55.19 -186.79 -27.10
C SER A 34 53.90 -185.99 -27.28
N SER A 35 52.74 -186.58 -26.97
CA SER A 35 51.45 -185.86 -26.95
C SER A 35 51.38 -184.83 -25.81
N SER A 36 52.07 -185.03 -24.69
CA SER A 36 52.13 -184.05 -23.59
C SER A 36 52.99 -182.82 -23.91
N GLN A 37 54.10 -182.97 -24.66
CA GLN A 37 54.96 -181.83 -25.01
C GLN A 37 54.32 -180.87 -26.02
N SER A 38 53.50 -181.38 -26.96
CA SER A 38 52.71 -180.52 -27.86
C SER A 38 51.73 -179.65 -27.08
N GLY A 39 51.03 -180.23 -26.10
CA GLY A 39 50.10 -179.49 -25.24
C GLY A 39 50.78 -178.40 -24.40
N GLN A 40 52.02 -178.62 -23.98
CA GLN A 40 52.76 -177.65 -23.17
C GLN A 40 53.19 -176.40 -23.98
N LEU A 41 53.71 -176.59 -25.19
CA LEU A 41 54.02 -175.48 -26.11
C LEU A 41 52.77 -174.73 -26.57
N GLU A 42 51.65 -175.42 -26.75
CA GLU A 42 50.37 -174.81 -27.08
C GLU A 42 49.80 -174.01 -25.90
N GLN A 43 49.95 -174.52 -24.67
CA GLN A 43 49.59 -173.84 -23.43
C GLN A 43 50.46 -172.59 -23.17
N ASP A 44 51.77 -172.65 -23.42
CA ASP A 44 52.67 -171.49 -23.35
C ASP A 44 52.32 -170.45 -24.42
N LEU A 45 51.97 -170.86 -25.64
CA LEU A 45 51.53 -169.95 -26.70
C LEU A 45 50.18 -169.27 -26.37
N VAL A 46 49.26 -169.99 -25.73
CA VAL A 46 48.00 -169.43 -25.22
C VAL A 46 48.28 -168.50 -24.04
N GLY A 47 49.19 -168.84 -23.14
CA GLY A 47 49.65 -168.01 -22.03
C GLY A 47 50.26 -166.69 -22.49
N ILE A 48 51.27 -166.74 -23.37
CA ILE A 48 51.93 -165.55 -23.94
C ILE A 48 50.95 -164.70 -24.77
N ARG A 49 49.97 -165.31 -25.45
CA ARG A 49 48.89 -164.55 -26.11
C ARG A 49 48.01 -163.85 -25.08
N ALA A 50 47.58 -164.54 -24.02
CA ALA A 50 46.77 -163.95 -22.96
C ALA A 50 47.52 -162.85 -22.19
N GLU A 51 48.82 -163.01 -21.94
CA GLU A 51 49.68 -161.96 -21.35
C GLU A 51 49.83 -160.77 -22.29
N ARG A 52 50.05 -160.99 -23.59
CA ARG A 52 50.11 -159.93 -24.60
C ARG A 52 48.77 -159.20 -24.75
N ASP A 53 47.66 -159.91 -24.68
CA ASP A 53 46.31 -159.34 -24.75
C ASP A 53 45.98 -158.58 -23.45
N ALA A 54 46.41 -159.07 -22.29
CA ALA A 54 46.29 -158.35 -21.02
C ALA A 54 47.18 -157.09 -21.00
N LEU A 55 48.40 -157.15 -21.53
CA LEU A 55 49.29 -156.00 -21.67
C LEU A 55 48.77 -154.98 -22.69
N SER A 56 48.20 -155.42 -23.82
CA SER A 56 47.57 -154.49 -24.77
C SER A 56 46.33 -153.82 -24.17
N THR A 57 45.54 -154.55 -23.37
CA THR A 57 44.41 -154.00 -22.61
C THR A 57 44.88 -152.97 -21.57
N GLN A 58 45.91 -153.29 -20.77
CA GLN A 58 46.48 -152.34 -19.80
C GLN A 58 47.10 -151.11 -20.46
N LEU A 59 47.67 -151.27 -21.66
CA LEU A 59 48.26 -150.15 -22.41
C LEU A 59 47.16 -149.25 -22.98
N ALA A 60 46.08 -149.82 -23.52
CA ALA A 60 44.89 -149.08 -23.93
C ALA A 60 44.22 -148.35 -22.75
N GLU A 61 44.07 -149.00 -21.58
CA GLU A 61 43.56 -148.38 -20.35
C GLU A 61 44.46 -147.22 -19.86
N ARG A 62 45.79 -147.34 -20.03
CA ARG A 62 46.73 -146.25 -19.75
C ARG A 62 46.70 -145.12 -20.76
N GLU A 63 46.45 -145.40 -22.03
CA GLU A 63 46.23 -144.38 -23.06
C GLU A 63 44.90 -143.65 -22.85
N GLU A 64 43.84 -144.36 -22.47
CA GLU A 64 42.54 -143.79 -22.11
C GLU A 64 42.64 -142.90 -20.86
N THR A 65 43.28 -143.39 -19.79
CA THR A 65 43.47 -142.59 -18.56
C THR A 65 44.44 -141.42 -18.76
N ALA A 66 45.43 -141.53 -19.65
CA ALA A 66 46.25 -140.39 -20.06
C ALA A 66 45.42 -139.35 -20.83
N GLY A 67 44.59 -139.78 -21.78
CA GLY A 67 43.67 -138.90 -22.51
C GLY A 67 42.65 -138.20 -21.61
N ALA A 68 42.11 -138.91 -20.62
CA ALA A 68 41.23 -138.33 -19.60
C ALA A 68 41.95 -137.32 -18.70
N LEU A 69 43.22 -137.58 -18.35
CA LEU A 69 44.05 -136.65 -17.58
C LEU A 69 44.39 -135.38 -18.39
N ASP A 70 44.66 -135.51 -19.68
CA ASP A 70 44.90 -134.37 -20.57
C ASP A 70 43.64 -133.57 -20.85
N ALA A 71 42.47 -134.22 -20.95
CA ALA A 71 41.17 -133.55 -20.99
C ALA A 71 40.91 -132.76 -19.69
N ALA A 72 41.14 -133.35 -18.52
CA ALA A 72 40.99 -132.68 -17.23
C ALA A 72 41.99 -131.52 -17.04
N ARG A 73 43.21 -131.62 -17.60
CA ARG A 73 44.18 -130.51 -17.65
C ARG A 73 43.71 -129.37 -18.55
N ALA A 74 43.13 -129.68 -19.70
CA ALA A 74 42.57 -128.68 -20.60
C ALA A 74 41.37 -127.96 -19.95
N GLU A 75 40.47 -128.70 -19.32
CA GLU A 75 39.34 -128.14 -18.54
C GLU A 75 39.83 -127.26 -17.39
N LEU A 76 40.83 -127.71 -16.62
CA LEU A 76 41.45 -126.89 -15.56
C LEU A 76 42.04 -125.58 -16.12
N ALA A 77 42.72 -125.62 -17.27
CA ALA A 77 43.27 -124.43 -17.91
C ALA A 77 42.16 -123.48 -18.43
N THR A 78 41.05 -124.00 -18.94
CA THR A 78 39.87 -123.21 -19.30
C THR A 78 39.25 -122.54 -18.07
N VAL A 79 39.00 -123.30 -16.99
CA VAL A 79 38.45 -122.77 -15.74
C VAL A 79 39.38 -121.73 -15.09
N GLN A 80 40.70 -121.90 -15.21
CA GLN A 80 41.67 -120.87 -14.78
C GLN A 80 41.56 -119.58 -15.60
N GLY A 81 41.47 -119.67 -16.93
CA GLY A 81 41.26 -118.49 -17.79
C GLY A 81 39.91 -117.80 -17.56
N GLU A 82 38.85 -118.57 -17.28
CA GLU A 82 37.54 -118.04 -16.87
C GLU A 82 37.61 -117.33 -15.51
N LEU A 83 38.35 -117.89 -14.54
CA LEU A 83 38.57 -117.27 -13.23
C LEU A 83 39.35 -115.95 -13.34
N GLU A 84 40.41 -115.91 -14.15
CA GLU A 84 41.19 -114.68 -14.41
C GLU A 84 40.32 -113.59 -15.09
N THR A 85 39.50 -114.00 -16.06
CA THR A 85 38.54 -113.11 -16.74
C THR A 85 37.48 -112.58 -15.77
N ALA A 86 36.93 -113.45 -14.92
CA ALA A 86 35.97 -113.07 -13.89
C ALA A 86 36.58 -112.15 -12.82
N GLY A 87 37.85 -112.38 -12.44
CA GLY A 87 38.61 -111.50 -11.55
C GLY A 87 38.77 -110.10 -12.12
N THR A 88 39.23 -109.99 -13.36
CA THR A 88 39.37 -108.70 -14.07
C THR A 88 38.01 -107.97 -14.22
N SER A 89 36.94 -108.72 -14.48
CA SER A 89 35.57 -108.17 -14.54
C SER A 89 35.10 -107.64 -13.18
N LEU A 90 35.42 -108.35 -12.09
CA LEU A 90 35.10 -107.92 -10.73
C LEU A 90 35.89 -106.67 -10.33
N GLU A 91 37.19 -106.62 -10.62
CA GLU A 91 38.03 -105.44 -10.37
C GLU A 91 37.50 -104.20 -11.12
N THR A 92 37.10 -104.38 -12.39
CA THR A 92 36.48 -103.32 -13.20
C THR A 92 35.16 -102.84 -12.58
N ALA A 93 34.30 -103.77 -12.16
CA ALA A 93 33.01 -103.45 -11.53
C ALA A 93 33.15 -102.76 -10.17
N ILE A 94 34.20 -103.07 -9.40
CA ILE A 94 34.53 -102.38 -8.15
C ILE A 94 34.97 -100.94 -8.45
N ALA A 95 35.88 -100.73 -9.41
CA ALA A 95 36.32 -99.40 -9.80
C ALA A 95 35.17 -98.52 -10.33
N ASP A 96 34.27 -99.09 -11.15
CA ASP A 96 33.06 -98.40 -11.61
C ASP A 96 32.13 -98.04 -10.45
N LEU A 97 31.96 -98.92 -9.45
CA LEU A 97 31.12 -98.65 -8.28
C LEU A 97 31.71 -97.53 -7.40
N GLU A 98 33.02 -97.56 -7.16
CA GLU A 98 33.73 -96.48 -6.43
C GLU A 98 33.60 -95.13 -7.16
N ALA A 99 33.74 -95.12 -8.49
CA ALA A 99 33.55 -93.92 -9.30
C ALA A 99 32.10 -93.39 -9.21
N ARG A 100 31.09 -94.26 -9.31
CA ARG A 100 29.67 -93.87 -9.16
C ARG A 100 29.34 -93.39 -7.75
N GLN A 101 29.98 -93.95 -6.72
CA GLN A 101 29.80 -93.46 -5.36
C GLN A 101 30.38 -92.04 -5.19
N GLY A 102 31.57 -91.78 -5.75
CA GLY A 102 32.13 -90.41 -5.79
C GLY A 102 31.27 -89.41 -6.57
N GLU A 103 30.66 -89.81 -7.68
CA GLU A 103 29.68 -88.98 -8.41
C GLU A 103 28.44 -88.67 -7.56
N LEU A 104 27.89 -89.67 -6.85
CA LEU A 104 26.72 -89.48 -5.97
C LEU A 104 27.03 -88.55 -4.80
N ASP A 105 28.19 -88.68 -4.17
CA ASP A 105 28.62 -87.81 -3.07
C ASP A 105 28.81 -86.36 -3.54
N ALA A 106 29.33 -86.15 -4.75
CA ALA A 106 29.47 -84.83 -5.36
C ALA A 106 28.10 -84.21 -5.72
N VAL A 107 27.18 -85.00 -6.29
CA VAL A 107 25.81 -84.54 -6.60
C VAL A 107 25.02 -84.24 -5.33
N SER A 108 25.22 -84.97 -4.23
CA SER A 108 24.61 -84.66 -2.93
C SER A 108 25.10 -83.30 -2.40
N GLN A 109 26.40 -83.03 -2.46
CA GLN A 109 26.99 -81.77 -2.01
C GLN A 109 26.49 -80.56 -2.82
N GLU A 110 26.42 -80.67 -4.16
CA GLU A 110 25.83 -79.61 -5.00
C GLU A 110 24.34 -79.42 -4.67
N LEU A 111 23.58 -80.49 -4.44
CA LEU A 111 22.16 -80.40 -4.11
C LEU A 111 21.92 -79.72 -2.76
N ASP A 112 22.77 -79.98 -1.76
CA ASP A 112 22.71 -79.31 -0.46
C ASP A 112 23.12 -77.83 -0.55
N ALA A 113 24.19 -77.51 -1.29
CA ALA A 113 24.56 -76.11 -1.58
C ALA A 113 23.44 -75.34 -2.30
N ARG A 114 22.72 -75.97 -3.25
CA ARG A 114 21.56 -75.36 -3.92
C ARG A 114 20.35 -75.18 -3.01
N ARG A 115 20.16 -76.04 -2.01
CA ARG A 115 19.12 -75.87 -0.98
C ARG A 115 19.43 -74.65 -0.10
N GLU A 116 20.69 -74.50 0.33
CA GLU A 116 21.13 -73.33 1.10
C GLU A 116 21.00 -72.03 0.30
N GLU A 117 21.43 -72.02 -0.97
CA GLU A 117 21.25 -70.87 -1.88
C GLU A 117 19.76 -70.51 -2.07
N THR A 118 18.89 -71.52 -2.26
CA THR A 118 17.45 -71.30 -2.40
C THR A 118 16.84 -70.71 -1.13
N ALA A 119 17.21 -71.23 0.05
CA ALA A 119 16.73 -70.70 1.33
C ALA A 119 17.16 -69.24 1.55
N ALA A 120 18.41 -68.90 1.24
CA ALA A 120 18.91 -67.52 1.33
C ALA A 120 18.16 -66.57 0.36
N LEU A 121 17.86 -67.02 -0.86
CA LEU A 121 17.07 -66.25 -1.83
C LEU A 121 15.60 -66.09 -1.40
N GLU A 122 15.02 -67.07 -0.71
CA GLU A 122 13.68 -66.96 -0.13
C GLU A 122 13.62 -65.95 1.02
N GLU A 123 14.65 -65.92 1.89
CA GLU A 123 14.79 -64.89 2.94
C GLU A 123 14.99 -63.48 2.35
N GLU A 124 15.86 -63.32 1.35
CA GLU A 124 16.06 -62.04 0.66
C GLU A 124 14.76 -61.57 -0.02
N ALA A 125 14.04 -62.48 -0.69
CA ALA A 125 12.76 -62.16 -1.32
C ALA A 125 11.67 -61.79 -0.29
N ALA A 126 11.70 -62.36 0.91
CA ALA A 126 10.80 -61.97 2.00
C ALA A 126 11.13 -60.55 2.51
N ALA A 127 12.40 -60.27 2.80
CA ALA A 127 12.86 -58.95 3.25
C ALA A 127 12.60 -57.85 2.20
N ALA A 128 12.82 -58.14 0.91
CA ALA A 128 12.51 -57.22 -0.18
C ALA A 128 11.01 -56.90 -0.29
N ARG A 129 10.14 -57.89 -0.04
CA ARG A 129 8.67 -57.68 -0.01
C ARG A 129 8.24 -56.79 1.15
N GLU A 130 8.85 -56.96 2.33
CA GLU A 130 8.60 -56.12 3.50
C GLU A 130 9.01 -54.66 3.22
N GLN A 131 10.23 -54.43 2.69
CA GLN A 131 10.69 -53.10 2.30
C GLN A 131 9.79 -52.42 1.25
N ILE A 132 9.26 -53.19 0.29
CA ILE A 132 8.29 -52.67 -0.70
C ILE A 132 6.97 -52.26 -0.03
N GLN A 133 6.48 -53.02 0.95
CA GLN A 133 5.28 -52.68 1.71
C GLN A 133 5.49 -51.40 2.53
N GLU A 134 6.58 -51.30 3.28
CA GLU A 134 6.93 -50.07 4.02
C GLU A 134 7.09 -48.85 3.10
N ALA A 135 7.66 -49.02 1.91
CA ALA A 135 7.83 -47.96 0.94
C ALA A 135 6.47 -47.49 0.38
N ALA A 136 5.55 -48.42 0.11
CA ALA A 136 4.20 -48.12 -0.34
C ALA A 136 3.38 -47.40 0.76
N GLU A 137 3.51 -47.82 2.02
CA GLU A 137 2.87 -47.13 3.15
C GLU A 137 3.42 -45.72 3.35
N ARG A 138 4.74 -45.54 3.31
CA ARG A 138 5.39 -44.22 3.33
C ARG A 138 4.93 -43.33 2.18
N GLN A 139 4.81 -43.88 0.97
CA GLN A 139 4.30 -43.16 -0.19
C GLN A 139 2.83 -42.72 0.01
N ALA A 140 1.97 -43.60 0.52
CA ALA A 140 0.57 -43.27 0.81
C ALA A 140 0.44 -42.19 1.90
N ALA A 141 1.25 -42.25 2.95
CA ALA A 141 1.30 -41.24 4.00
C ALA A 141 1.71 -39.86 3.44
N LEU A 142 2.80 -39.80 2.66
CA LEU A 142 3.27 -38.58 2.01
C LEU A 142 2.25 -37.99 1.03
N GLN A 143 1.52 -38.83 0.27
CA GLN A 143 0.44 -38.37 -0.60
C GLN A 143 -0.71 -37.74 0.20
N SER A 144 -1.08 -38.32 1.35
CA SER A 144 -2.09 -37.76 2.26
C SER A 144 -1.63 -36.42 2.86
N GLU A 145 -0.36 -36.32 3.27
CA GLU A 145 0.25 -35.08 3.76
C GLU A 145 0.25 -33.97 2.70
N VAL A 146 0.65 -34.27 1.46
CA VAL A 146 0.58 -33.32 0.34
C VAL A 146 -0.85 -32.86 0.06
N GLN A 147 -1.85 -33.75 0.15
CA GLN A 147 -3.26 -33.37 0.02
C GLN A 147 -3.75 -32.49 1.19
N ASN A 148 -3.29 -32.76 2.41
CA ASN A 148 -3.58 -31.93 3.59
C ASN A 148 -2.97 -30.53 3.44
N SER A 149 -1.70 -30.44 3.03
CA SER A 149 -1.00 -29.18 2.78
C SER A 149 -1.66 -28.36 1.67
N ASN A 150 -2.04 -28.99 0.55
CA ASN A 150 -2.77 -28.31 -0.53
C ASN A 150 -4.13 -27.75 -0.06
N ARG A 151 -4.88 -28.49 0.77
CA ARG A 151 -6.13 -27.99 1.38
C ARG A 151 -5.89 -26.81 2.33
N GLN A 152 -4.81 -26.85 3.12
CA GLN A 152 -4.42 -25.73 3.99
C GLN A 152 -4.01 -24.49 3.19
N LEU A 153 -3.25 -24.65 2.10
CA LEU A 153 -2.89 -23.54 1.21
C LEU A 153 -4.12 -22.92 0.53
N GLN A 154 -5.11 -23.72 0.17
CA GLN A 154 -6.39 -23.22 -0.35
C GLN A 154 -7.20 -22.44 0.70
N ASP A 155 -7.29 -22.93 1.94
CA ASP A 155 -7.93 -22.19 3.06
C ASP A 155 -7.24 -20.84 3.32
N VAL A 156 -5.90 -20.86 3.44
CA VAL A 156 -5.10 -19.64 3.66
C VAL A 156 -5.26 -18.67 2.48
N GLY A 157 -5.32 -19.17 1.24
CA GLY A 157 -5.61 -18.36 0.05
C GLY A 157 -6.97 -17.68 0.11
N ALA A 158 -8.03 -18.43 0.39
CA ALA A 158 -9.39 -17.90 0.51
C ALA A 158 -9.52 -16.87 1.64
N ARG A 159 -8.88 -17.12 2.79
CA ARG A 159 -8.83 -16.18 3.92
C ARG A 159 -8.06 -14.90 3.61
N LEU A 160 -6.99 -14.99 2.80
CA LEU A 160 -6.22 -13.83 2.36
C LEU A 160 -6.99 -12.98 1.33
N GLU A 161 -7.75 -13.61 0.42
CA GLU A 161 -8.66 -12.88 -0.48
C GLU A 161 -9.76 -12.15 0.30
N GLU A 162 -10.36 -12.82 1.29
CA GLU A 162 -11.40 -12.22 2.12
C GLU A 162 -10.86 -11.06 2.97
N ALA A 163 -9.68 -11.22 3.59
CA ALA A 163 -9.01 -10.14 4.31
C ALA A 163 -8.74 -8.91 3.42
N ARG A 164 -8.34 -9.11 2.15
CA ARG A 164 -8.15 -8.01 1.18
C ARG A 164 -9.46 -7.34 0.77
N ARG A 165 -10.58 -8.08 0.65
CA ARG A 165 -11.90 -7.47 0.42
C ARG A 165 -12.30 -6.61 1.61
N GLN A 166 -12.12 -7.10 2.83
CA GLN A 166 -12.40 -6.37 4.06
C GLN A 166 -11.52 -5.11 4.20
N GLU A 167 -10.23 -5.19 3.87
CA GLU A 167 -9.31 -4.04 3.82
C GLU A 167 -9.79 -2.96 2.84
N GLN A 168 -10.23 -3.35 1.64
CA GLN A 168 -10.80 -2.43 0.65
C GLN A 168 -12.10 -1.77 1.14
N THR A 169 -13.00 -2.55 1.75
CA THR A 169 -14.24 -2.01 2.34
C THR A 169 -13.95 -1.04 3.48
N VAL A 170 -13.05 -1.38 4.40
CA VAL A 170 -12.65 -0.49 5.51
C VAL A 170 -11.99 0.78 4.97
N THR A 171 -11.13 0.68 3.97
CA THR A 171 -10.49 1.84 3.33
C THR A 171 -11.53 2.78 2.70
N ALA A 172 -12.52 2.23 2.00
CA ALA A 172 -13.63 3.01 1.45
C ALA A 172 -14.48 3.67 2.53
N SER A 173 -14.79 2.96 3.62
CA SER A 173 -15.52 3.51 4.78
C SER A 173 -14.74 4.63 5.47
N VAL A 174 -13.41 4.52 5.61
CA VAL A 174 -12.56 5.57 6.16
C VAL A 174 -12.53 6.80 5.26
N ALA A 175 -12.47 6.62 3.93
CA ALA A 175 -12.54 7.73 2.98
C ALA A 175 -13.90 8.47 3.06
N GLN A 176 -15.01 7.74 3.12
CA GLN A 176 -16.34 8.32 3.29
C GLN A 176 -16.45 9.09 4.62
N LEU A 177 -16.00 8.51 5.74
CA LEU A 177 -16.02 9.19 7.04
C LEU A 177 -15.15 10.46 7.06
N ALA A 178 -14.05 10.49 6.30
CA ALA A 178 -13.24 11.70 6.16
C ALA A 178 -13.95 12.79 5.35
N GLU A 179 -14.68 12.42 4.30
CA GLU A 179 -15.52 13.35 3.51
C GLU A 179 -16.69 13.90 4.34
N GLU A 180 -17.39 13.04 5.08
CA GLU A 180 -18.44 13.44 6.02
C GLU A 180 -17.92 14.38 7.12
N ALA A 181 -16.72 14.10 7.68
CA ALA A 181 -16.09 14.97 8.66
C ALA A 181 -15.68 16.34 8.09
N ALA A 182 -15.17 16.38 6.85
CA ALA A 182 -14.85 17.63 6.16
C ALA A 182 -16.11 18.46 5.86
N SER A 183 -17.18 17.82 5.38
CA SER A 183 -18.47 18.44 5.13
C SER A 183 -19.07 19.04 6.41
N ASN A 184 -19.14 18.26 7.49
CA ASN A 184 -19.61 18.71 8.81
C ASN A 184 -18.78 19.88 9.36
N THR A 185 -17.46 19.89 9.12
CA THR A 185 -16.58 21.00 9.51
C THR A 185 -16.90 22.27 8.72
N SER A 186 -17.18 22.16 7.42
CA SER A 186 -17.61 23.29 6.58
C SER A 186 -18.94 23.86 7.05
N SER A 187 -19.96 23.02 7.29
CA SER A 187 -21.26 23.47 7.80
C SER A 187 -21.17 24.07 9.22
N LEU A 188 -20.24 23.59 10.05
CA LEU A 188 -19.98 24.19 11.36
C LEU A 188 -19.36 25.60 11.22
N ALA A 189 -18.44 25.80 10.28
CA ALA A 189 -17.86 27.12 10.01
C ALA A 189 -18.90 28.09 9.43
N GLU A 190 -19.76 27.62 8.52
CA GLU A 190 -20.87 28.38 7.95
C GLU A 190 -21.87 28.83 9.02
N THR A 191 -22.38 27.90 9.84
CA THR A 191 -23.30 28.22 10.94
C THR A 191 -22.67 29.09 12.04
N GLN A 192 -21.35 29.03 12.25
CA GLN A 192 -20.65 29.98 13.12
C GLN A 192 -20.60 31.40 12.52
N SER A 193 -20.40 31.51 11.20
CA SER A 193 -20.45 32.79 10.47
C SER A 193 -21.86 33.39 10.51
N GLU A 194 -22.89 32.59 10.22
CA GLU A 194 -24.30 33.01 10.34
C GLU A 194 -24.64 33.50 11.76
N LEU A 195 -24.16 32.78 12.79
CA LEU A 195 -24.34 33.17 14.19
C LEU A 195 -23.62 34.47 14.54
N GLN A 196 -22.47 34.76 13.92
CA GLN A 196 -21.79 36.04 14.07
C GLN A 196 -22.61 37.17 13.44
N THR A 197 -23.00 37.03 12.17
CA THR A 197 -23.83 38.02 11.45
C THR A 197 -25.13 38.30 12.22
N ALA A 198 -25.84 37.26 12.67
CA ALA A 198 -27.08 37.42 13.44
C ALA A 198 -26.89 38.14 14.79
N ARG A 199 -25.68 38.11 15.38
CA ARG A 199 -25.34 38.89 16.59
C ARG A 199 -25.02 40.34 16.28
N GLU A 200 -24.38 40.60 15.15
CA GLU A 200 -24.11 41.95 14.65
C GLU A 200 -25.43 42.65 14.28
N ASP A 201 -26.31 41.99 13.53
CA ASP A 201 -27.67 42.44 13.21
C ASP A 201 -28.52 42.73 14.46
N LEU A 202 -28.50 41.82 15.45
CA LEU A 202 -29.22 42.00 16.72
C LEU A 202 -28.68 43.19 17.53
N THR A 203 -27.40 43.54 17.36
CA THR A 203 -26.80 44.71 18.01
C THR A 203 -27.23 45.98 17.28
N ALA A 204 -27.15 46.01 15.95
CA ALA A 204 -27.63 47.13 15.14
C ALA A 204 -29.12 47.45 15.37
N GLN A 205 -29.98 46.43 15.45
CA GLN A 205 -31.41 46.61 15.78
C GLN A 205 -31.65 47.20 17.19
N ARG A 206 -30.79 46.90 18.16
CA ARG A 206 -30.88 47.51 19.52
C ARG A 206 -30.45 48.96 19.53
N ASP A 207 -29.42 49.31 18.76
CA ASP A 207 -28.95 50.69 18.62
C ASP A 207 -29.97 51.55 17.83
N GLU A 208 -30.62 50.96 16.82
CA GLU A 208 -31.75 51.57 16.11
C GLU A 208 -32.96 51.79 17.05
N LEU A 209 -33.38 50.78 17.81
CA LEU A 209 -34.45 50.92 18.82
C LEU A 209 -34.13 52.01 19.85
N THR A 210 -32.88 52.12 20.30
CA THR A 210 -32.43 53.16 21.22
C THR A 210 -32.51 54.55 20.57
N THR A 211 -32.11 54.65 19.30
CA THR A 211 -32.17 55.89 18.51
C THR A 211 -33.61 56.34 18.26
N VAL A 212 -34.50 55.43 17.85
CA VAL A 212 -35.94 55.69 17.65
C VAL A 212 -36.61 56.11 18.96
N THR A 213 -36.25 55.47 20.08
CA THR A 213 -36.74 55.86 21.41
C THR A 213 -36.34 57.29 21.78
N ARG A 214 -35.07 57.68 21.53
CA ARG A 214 -34.60 59.06 21.74
C ARG A 214 -35.33 60.05 20.84
N GLN A 215 -35.48 59.74 19.54
CA GLN A 215 -36.21 60.60 18.59
C GLN A 215 -37.68 60.77 19.01
N SER A 216 -38.32 59.72 19.53
CA SER A 216 -39.70 59.81 20.04
C SER A 216 -39.81 60.72 21.27
N GLN A 217 -38.82 60.69 22.18
CA GLN A 217 -38.76 61.61 23.32
C GLN A 217 -38.52 63.06 22.88
N GLU A 218 -37.62 63.30 21.93
CA GLU A 218 -37.32 64.63 21.37
C GLU A 218 -38.54 65.21 20.64
N ALA A 219 -39.21 64.42 19.80
CA ALA A 219 -40.46 64.82 19.14
C ALA A 219 -41.57 65.10 20.15
N GLY A 220 -41.68 64.30 21.24
CA GLY A 220 -42.60 64.56 22.34
C GLY A 220 -42.33 65.90 23.05
N ALA A 221 -41.06 66.23 23.30
CA ALA A 221 -40.66 67.51 23.87
C ALA A 221 -40.97 68.69 22.93
N GLN A 222 -40.73 68.54 21.62
CA GLN A 222 -41.07 69.55 20.61
C GLN A 222 -42.59 69.79 20.52
N VAL A 223 -43.41 68.74 20.58
CA VAL A 223 -44.88 68.87 20.63
C VAL A 223 -45.31 69.63 21.90
N GLN A 224 -44.71 69.33 23.05
CA GLN A 224 -45.03 70.05 24.29
C GLN A 224 -44.62 71.53 24.22
N ASP A 225 -43.48 71.85 23.63
CA ASP A 225 -43.03 73.23 23.43
C ASP A 225 -43.94 74.00 22.47
N LEU A 226 -44.33 73.40 21.33
CA LEU A 226 -45.29 73.98 20.40
C LEU A 226 -46.66 74.23 21.04
N LEU A 227 -47.14 73.34 21.91
CA LEU A 227 -48.37 73.54 22.66
C LEU A 227 -48.26 74.74 23.63
N ASN A 228 -47.10 74.92 24.28
CA ASN A 228 -46.84 76.08 25.13
C ASN A 228 -46.78 77.38 24.30
N GLN A 229 -46.10 77.37 23.15
CA GLN A 229 -46.04 78.52 22.23
C GLN A 229 -47.42 78.89 21.70
N ILE A 230 -48.26 77.91 21.35
CA ILE A 230 -49.67 78.14 20.98
C ILE A 230 -50.38 78.85 22.13
N GLY A 231 -50.31 78.32 23.36
CA GLY A 231 -50.92 78.94 24.54
C GLY A 231 -50.45 80.39 24.80
N GLU A 232 -49.18 80.70 24.57
CA GLU A 232 -48.67 82.07 24.67
C GLU A 232 -49.20 82.97 23.54
N LEU A 233 -49.25 82.48 22.30
CA LEU A 233 -49.83 83.20 21.16
C LEU A 233 -51.34 83.43 21.35
N GLU A 234 -52.06 82.48 21.96
CA GLU A 234 -53.46 82.63 22.33
C GLU A 234 -53.64 83.74 23.37
N ALA A 235 -52.83 83.75 24.44
CA ALA A 235 -52.86 84.81 25.44
C ALA A 235 -52.49 86.19 24.87
N ARG A 236 -51.51 86.26 23.95
CA ARG A 236 -51.16 87.50 23.22
C ARG A 236 -52.29 87.96 22.30
N ARG A 237 -52.96 87.03 21.61
CA ARG A 237 -54.11 87.28 20.74
C ARG A 237 -55.29 87.83 21.55
N ASP A 238 -55.55 87.27 22.72
CA ASP A 238 -56.59 87.74 23.64
C ASP A 238 -56.24 89.14 24.21
N ALA A 239 -54.98 89.39 24.56
CA ALA A 239 -54.52 90.71 25.01
C ALA A 239 -54.62 91.78 23.92
N VAL A 240 -54.24 91.47 22.68
CA VAL A 240 -54.39 92.40 21.53
C VAL A 240 -55.86 92.68 21.23
N VAL A 241 -56.76 91.70 21.39
CA VAL A 241 -58.22 91.94 21.28
C VAL A 241 -58.68 92.92 22.36
N ALA A 242 -58.27 92.74 23.62
CA ALA A 242 -58.60 93.67 24.70
C ALA A 242 -58.01 95.08 24.49
N ASP A 243 -56.79 95.19 23.97
CA ASP A 243 -56.19 96.47 23.58
C ASP A 243 -56.98 97.13 22.44
N ILE A 244 -57.44 96.37 21.44
CA ILE A 244 -58.28 96.88 20.35
C ILE A 244 -59.63 97.37 20.89
N GLU A 245 -60.27 96.64 21.80
CA GLU A 245 -61.49 97.08 22.48
C GLU A 245 -61.25 98.40 23.24
N SER A 246 -60.14 98.50 23.98
CA SER A 246 -59.73 99.74 24.66
C SER A 246 -59.47 100.90 23.69
N TYR A 247 -58.78 100.68 22.57
CA TYR A 247 -58.57 101.70 21.55
C TYR A 247 -59.87 102.11 20.85
N GLN A 248 -60.84 101.20 20.69
CA GLN A 248 -62.17 101.53 20.17
C GLN A 248 -62.96 102.38 21.15
N GLU A 249 -62.91 102.10 22.46
CA GLU A 249 -63.50 102.96 23.50
C GLU A 249 -62.83 104.35 23.54
N GLN A 250 -61.50 104.40 23.42
CA GLN A 250 -60.74 105.65 23.32
C GLN A 250 -61.15 106.46 22.08
N LEU A 251 -61.29 105.80 20.91
CA LEU A 251 -61.78 106.46 19.69
C LEU A 251 -63.22 106.94 19.84
N ALA A 252 -64.13 106.14 20.43
CA ALA A 252 -65.50 106.56 20.71
C ALA A 252 -65.58 107.75 21.69
N THR A 253 -64.56 107.92 22.54
CA THR A 253 -64.42 109.04 23.49
C THR A 253 -63.75 110.27 22.86
N LEU A 254 -62.79 110.07 21.94
CA LEU A 254 -62.05 111.12 21.25
C LEU A 254 -62.81 111.67 20.03
N GLN A 255 -63.60 110.86 19.33
CA GLN A 255 -64.37 111.27 18.16
C GLN A 255 -65.31 112.46 18.46
N PRO A 256 -66.13 112.46 19.52
CA PRO A 256 -66.91 113.65 19.88
C PRO A 256 -66.03 114.81 20.37
N GLN A 257 -64.85 114.57 20.95
CA GLN A 257 -63.93 115.66 21.34
C GLN A 257 -63.27 116.31 20.12
N VAL A 258 -62.94 115.55 19.07
CA VAL A 258 -62.43 116.08 17.80
C VAL A 258 -63.55 116.79 17.03
N GLU A 259 -64.77 116.29 17.09
CA GLU A 259 -65.95 116.94 16.50
C GLU A 259 -66.29 118.26 17.24
N GLU A 260 -66.22 118.27 18.58
CA GLU A 260 -66.31 119.46 19.45
C GLU A 260 -65.17 120.45 19.16
N MET A 261 -63.92 119.97 19.06
CA MET A 261 -62.76 120.80 18.72
C MET A 261 -62.87 121.37 17.31
N THR A 262 -63.41 120.62 16.34
CA THR A 262 -63.60 121.08 14.96
C THR A 262 -64.75 122.08 14.88
N ARG A 263 -65.82 121.88 15.66
CA ARG A 263 -66.90 122.86 15.84
C ARG A 263 -66.37 124.14 16.50
N THR A 264 -65.52 124.01 17.51
CA THR A 264 -64.82 125.11 18.19
C THR A 264 -63.82 125.79 17.26
N LEU A 265 -63.16 125.05 16.36
CA LEU A 265 -62.25 125.60 15.33
C LEU A 265 -63.01 126.33 14.23
N ALA A 266 -64.17 125.82 13.80
CA ALA A 266 -65.05 126.50 12.83
C ALA A 266 -65.69 127.76 13.43
N GLN A 267 -66.06 127.71 14.71
CA GLN A 267 -66.48 128.89 15.46
C GLN A 267 -65.31 129.88 15.64
N ARG A 268 -64.13 129.40 16.02
CA ARG A 268 -62.91 130.20 16.12
C ARG A 268 -62.42 130.72 14.78
N SER A 269 -62.71 130.06 13.66
CA SER A 269 -62.38 130.56 12.32
C SER A 269 -63.36 131.64 11.87
N GLN A 270 -64.64 131.58 12.27
CA GLN A 270 -65.56 132.72 12.12
C GLN A 270 -65.17 133.89 13.05
N GLU A 271 -64.73 133.61 14.28
CA GLU A 271 -64.15 134.63 15.17
C GLU A 271 -62.82 135.18 14.60
N LEU A 272 -61.98 134.35 13.97
CA LEU A 272 -60.73 134.77 13.32
C LEU A 272 -60.97 135.51 11.99
N GLU A 273 -62.01 135.20 11.21
CA GLU A 273 -62.39 135.99 10.03
C GLU A 273 -62.88 137.40 10.44
N ALA A 274 -63.58 137.47 11.58
CA ALA A 274 -63.95 138.73 12.25
C ALA A 274 -62.78 139.47 12.94
N VAL A 275 -61.66 138.78 13.20
CA VAL A 275 -60.45 139.33 13.84
C VAL A 275 -59.33 139.60 12.83
N GLU A 276 -59.26 138.93 11.68
CA GLU A 276 -58.33 139.24 10.57
C GLU A 276 -58.74 140.52 9.86
N THR A 277 -60.05 140.80 9.79
CA THR A 277 -60.56 142.14 9.45
C THR A 277 -60.14 143.22 10.47
N GLN A 278 -59.64 142.84 11.64
CA GLN A 278 -59.10 143.72 12.69
C GLN A 278 -57.56 143.68 12.82
N ILE A 279 -56.89 142.61 12.35
CA ILE A 279 -55.42 142.38 12.42
C ILE A 279 -54.69 142.71 11.12
N ALA A 280 -55.41 142.97 10.02
CA ALA A 280 -54.88 143.72 8.87
C ALA A 280 -54.32 145.13 9.25
N ALA A 281 -54.47 145.55 10.51
CA ALA A 281 -53.94 146.78 11.07
C ALA A 281 -52.51 146.69 11.67
N ASN A 282 -51.88 145.53 11.92
CA ASN A 282 -50.47 145.44 12.38
C ASN A 282 -49.78 144.04 12.24
N SER A 283 -48.81 143.96 11.32
CA SER A 283 -47.57 143.11 11.25
C SER A 283 -47.30 142.02 12.32
N THR A 284 -47.05 140.73 12.01
CA THR A 284 -45.83 140.09 11.40
C THR A 284 -44.50 140.26 12.19
N ALA A 285 -43.57 139.29 12.34
CA ALA A 285 -43.49 137.83 12.08
C ALA A 285 -42.15 137.24 12.64
N ALA A 286 -41.91 135.91 12.48
CA ALA A 286 -40.58 135.26 12.22
C ALA A 286 -39.54 135.09 13.38
N THR A 287 -38.54 134.17 13.41
CA THR A 287 -38.22 132.82 12.80
C THR A 287 -36.82 132.32 13.33
N VAL A 288 -36.41 131.05 13.06
CA VAL A 288 -35.01 130.63 12.66
C VAL A 288 -33.91 130.54 13.77
N ASP A 289 -32.84 129.70 13.76
CA ASP A 289 -32.27 128.71 12.79
C ASP A 289 -31.32 127.62 13.40
N GLY A 290 -30.98 126.59 12.57
CA GLY A 290 -29.63 126.03 12.27
C GLY A 290 -28.70 125.35 13.32
N ALA A 291 -27.51 124.80 12.98
CA ALA A 291 -26.94 124.17 11.75
C ALA A 291 -25.44 123.75 11.93
N GLY A 292 -24.89 122.82 11.10
CA GLY A 292 -23.43 122.56 10.87
C GLY A 292 -22.91 121.11 11.13
N ALA A 293 -21.94 120.44 10.44
CA ALA A 293 -20.82 120.73 9.49
C ALA A 293 -19.42 120.37 10.10
N GLN A 294 -18.37 119.81 9.45
CA GLN A 294 -18.08 119.29 8.08
C GLN A 294 -16.72 118.45 8.05
N ASP A 295 -16.44 117.68 6.97
CA ASP A 295 -15.15 117.11 6.43
C ASP A 295 -14.30 116.11 7.31
N ASP A 296 -13.48 115.12 6.88
CA ASP A 296 -12.97 114.48 5.61
C ASP A 296 -11.46 114.67 5.22
N ALA A 297 -10.73 113.58 4.84
CA ALA A 297 -9.29 113.53 4.41
C ALA A 297 -8.89 112.25 3.59
N ALA A 298 -7.73 112.25 2.88
CA ALA A 298 -7.38 111.29 1.79
C ALA A 298 -6.36 110.16 2.10
N SER A 299 -6.37 109.06 1.32
CA SER A 299 -5.49 107.87 1.49
C SER A 299 -5.19 107.14 0.15
N THR A 300 -4.12 106.32 0.08
CA THR A 300 -3.70 105.58 -1.14
C THR A 300 -4.05 104.10 -1.07
N GLN A 301 -4.74 103.55 -2.09
CA GLN A 301 -5.26 102.18 -2.09
C GLN A 301 -4.55 101.26 -3.12
N TYR A 302 -4.28 100.02 -2.71
CA TYR A 302 -3.76 98.94 -3.55
C TYR A 302 -4.74 97.74 -3.52
N ALA A 303 -4.90 97.01 -4.63
CA ALA A 303 -5.79 95.84 -4.71
C ALA A 303 -5.15 94.65 -5.43
N VAL A 304 -5.61 93.43 -5.12
CA VAL A 304 -5.08 92.18 -5.69
C VAL A 304 -5.80 91.79 -6.99
N GLU A 305 -5.11 91.88 -8.14
CA GLU A 305 -5.57 91.30 -9.42
C GLU A 305 -5.18 89.82 -9.55
N ALA A 306 -5.88 88.93 -8.84
CA ALA A 306 -5.69 87.48 -9.01
C ALA A 306 -7.00 86.69 -8.87
N GLU A 307 -7.23 85.73 -9.77
CA GLU A 307 -8.32 84.76 -9.65
C GLU A 307 -7.99 83.71 -8.58
N GLY A 308 -8.56 83.88 -7.37
CA GLY A 308 -8.30 82.98 -6.25
C GLY A 308 -9.03 83.36 -4.97
N GLN A 309 -8.67 82.72 -3.85
CA GLN A 309 -9.32 82.98 -2.54
C GLN A 309 -9.06 84.40 -1.99
N ALA A 310 -8.01 85.08 -2.48
CA ALA A 310 -7.66 86.47 -2.15
C ALA A 310 -8.30 87.52 -3.09
N ASN A 311 -9.12 87.11 -4.07
CA ASN A 311 -9.81 88.06 -4.96
C ASN A 311 -10.74 88.99 -4.14
N GLY A 312 -10.64 90.30 -4.39
CA GLY A 312 -11.35 91.34 -3.66
C GLY A 312 -10.70 91.73 -2.32
N LEU A 313 -9.41 91.43 -2.14
CA LEU A 313 -8.60 91.98 -1.06
C LEU A 313 -7.95 93.31 -1.51
N SER A 314 -8.11 94.37 -0.73
CA SER A 314 -7.42 95.64 -0.91
C SER A 314 -6.71 96.08 0.36
N ILE A 315 -5.54 96.68 0.24
CA ILE A 315 -4.82 97.33 1.33
C ILE A 315 -4.64 98.82 1.02
N THR A 316 -5.13 99.66 1.92
CA THR A 316 -4.90 101.10 1.92
C THR A 316 -3.71 101.39 2.83
N LEU A 317 -2.75 102.15 2.33
CA LEU A 317 -1.57 102.60 3.07
C LEU A 317 -1.60 104.12 3.14
N SER A 318 -1.77 104.65 4.35
CA SER A 318 -1.85 106.09 4.61
C SER A 318 -0.48 106.68 4.90
N GLU A 319 -0.23 107.93 4.50
CA GLU A 319 1.07 108.60 4.71
C GLU A 319 1.48 108.72 6.20
N ASP A 320 0.49 108.69 7.11
CA ASP A 320 0.68 108.69 8.56
C ASP A 320 1.21 107.34 9.13
N GLY A 321 1.51 106.35 8.28
CA GLY A 321 2.02 105.03 8.71
C GLY A 321 0.95 104.04 9.15
N ALA A 322 -0.34 104.37 8.98
CA ALA A 322 -1.46 103.48 9.23
C ALA A 322 -1.84 102.67 7.97
N PHE A 323 -2.20 101.39 8.14
CA PHE A 323 -2.80 100.57 7.10
C PHE A 323 -4.27 100.24 7.41
N GLU A 324 -5.08 100.07 6.37
CA GLU A 324 -6.38 99.39 6.42
C GLU A 324 -6.39 98.28 5.37
N LEU A 325 -6.51 97.03 5.80
CA LEU A 325 -6.69 95.87 4.93
C LEU A 325 -8.16 95.46 4.95
N ARG A 326 -8.78 95.38 3.77
CA ARG A 326 -10.21 95.17 3.57
C ARG A 326 -10.45 94.00 2.64
N ASP A 327 -11.39 93.13 3.00
CA ASP A 327 -11.77 91.98 2.17
C ASP A 327 -13.08 92.20 1.39
N ARG A 328 -13.37 91.25 0.49
CA ARG A 328 -14.61 91.19 -0.32
C ARG A 328 -15.92 91.14 0.47
N PHE A 329 -15.88 90.89 1.78
CA PHE A 329 -17.05 90.96 2.67
C PHE A 329 -17.10 92.30 3.41
N ASN A 330 -16.32 93.29 2.95
CA ASN A 330 -16.24 94.64 3.49
C ASN A 330 -15.79 94.66 4.96
N ARG A 331 -15.03 93.64 5.40
CA ARG A 331 -14.46 93.53 6.74
C ARG A 331 -13.07 94.15 6.73
N THR A 332 -12.76 94.94 7.75
CA THR A 332 -11.51 95.69 7.86
C THR A 332 -10.63 95.16 9.00
N VAL A 333 -9.33 95.29 8.80
CA VAL A 333 -8.26 95.16 9.79
C VAL A 333 -7.37 96.38 9.62
N SER A 334 -7.16 97.16 10.68
CA SER A 334 -6.33 98.36 10.63
C SER A 334 -5.21 98.28 11.66
N GLY A 335 -4.10 98.99 11.42
CA GLY A 335 -2.96 99.00 12.33
C GLY A 335 -1.83 99.88 11.80
N ASP A 336 -0.63 99.73 12.35
CA ASP A 336 0.55 100.48 11.93
C ASP A 336 1.40 99.64 10.97
N TYR A 337 1.96 100.24 9.91
CA TYR A 337 2.87 99.57 8.99
C TYR A 337 4.24 100.26 8.87
N GLU A 338 5.27 99.46 8.63
CA GLU A 338 6.59 99.91 8.23
C GLU A 338 6.96 99.19 6.93
N LEU A 339 7.22 99.95 5.85
CA LEU A 339 7.50 99.41 4.52
C LEU A 339 8.92 99.79 4.09
N THR A 340 9.78 98.79 4.00
CA THR A 340 11.17 98.91 3.56
C THR A 340 11.32 98.38 2.12
N ASP A 341 12.52 98.48 1.55
CA ASP A 341 12.81 97.96 0.20
C ASP A 341 12.73 96.43 0.08
N THR A 342 12.79 95.70 1.21
CA THR A 342 12.83 94.22 1.24
C THR A 342 11.76 93.58 2.11
N GLU A 343 11.10 94.32 3.01
CA GLU A 343 10.12 93.80 3.96
C GLU A 343 8.98 94.80 4.21
N LEU A 344 7.74 94.30 4.25
CA LEU A 344 6.56 94.98 4.77
C LEU A 344 6.26 94.41 6.15
N ILE A 345 6.30 95.24 7.18
CA ILE A 345 6.00 94.87 8.56
C ILE A 345 4.66 95.49 8.95
N LEU A 346 3.70 94.67 9.37
CA LEU A 346 2.41 95.10 9.91
C LEU A 346 2.39 94.86 11.41
N THR A 347 2.02 95.87 12.20
CA THR A 347 2.03 95.84 13.67
C THR A 347 0.76 96.45 14.24
N ASN A 348 0.51 96.24 15.55
CA ASN A 348 -0.61 96.83 16.29
C ASN A 348 -2.00 96.67 15.63
N ALA A 349 -2.22 95.55 14.93
CA ALA A 349 -3.45 95.34 14.16
C ALA A 349 -4.68 95.11 15.06
N ASP A 350 -5.74 95.86 14.78
CA ASP A 350 -7.07 95.75 15.38
C ASP A 350 -8.11 95.34 14.32
N GLY A 351 -9.28 94.86 14.76
CA GLY A 351 -10.32 94.32 13.88
C GLY A 351 -10.31 92.78 13.78
N ARG A 352 -10.85 92.24 12.69
CA ARG A 352 -11.15 90.79 12.59
C ARG A 352 -10.00 89.97 12.01
N LEU A 353 -8.91 89.87 12.77
CA LEU A 353 -7.62 89.28 12.35
C LEU A 353 -7.68 87.81 11.84
N GLY A 354 -8.73 87.06 12.18
CA GLY A 354 -8.90 85.68 11.70
C GLY A 354 -7.81 84.75 12.23
N SER A 355 -6.99 84.19 11.35
CA SER A 355 -5.82 83.35 11.68
C SER A 355 -4.48 84.09 11.50
N ALA A 356 -4.50 85.40 11.26
CA ALA A 356 -3.28 86.22 11.17
C ALA A 356 -2.70 86.47 12.56
N SER A 357 -1.37 86.38 12.68
CA SER A 357 -0.61 86.75 13.88
C SER A 357 0.18 88.04 13.58
N PHE A 358 0.21 88.95 14.54
CA PHE A 358 0.93 90.23 14.45
C PHE A 358 1.94 90.34 15.62
N PRO A 359 3.12 90.97 15.44
CA PRO A 359 3.60 91.61 14.21
C PRO A 359 3.85 90.60 13.08
N MET A 360 3.52 91.01 11.85
CA MET A 360 3.62 90.19 10.65
C MET A 360 4.64 90.82 9.71
N THR A 361 5.68 90.06 9.34
CA THR A 361 6.69 90.49 8.37
C THR A 361 6.50 89.71 7.08
N CYS A 362 6.29 90.43 5.99
CA CYS A 362 6.13 89.90 4.64
C CYS A 362 7.33 90.31 3.78
N ALA A 363 8.01 89.36 3.15
CA ALA A 363 9.11 89.67 2.25
C ALA A 363 8.60 90.39 0.98
N VAL A 364 9.23 91.50 0.60
CA VAL A 364 8.90 92.25 -0.63
C VAL A 364 9.85 91.79 -1.73
N THR A 365 9.31 91.22 -2.81
CA THR A 365 10.10 90.69 -3.93
C THR A 365 10.13 91.62 -5.14
N GLU A 366 9.12 92.48 -5.29
CA GLU A 366 9.09 93.53 -6.31
C GLU A 366 8.35 94.75 -5.75
N ARG A 367 8.94 95.94 -5.94
CA ARG A 367 8.34 97.22 -5.55
C ARG A 367 8.56 98.25 -6.65
N SER A 368 7.47 98.74 -7.23
CA SER A 368 7.42 99.89 -8.12
C SER A 368 6.37 100.90 -7.62
N GLN A 369 6.16 102.00 -8.34
CA GLN A 369 5.11 102.98 -7.97
C GLN A 369 3.69 102.41 -8.11
N ASP A 370 3.52 101.43 -9.01
CA ASP A 370 2.21 100.92 -9.42
C ASP A 370 1.97 99.45 -9.02
N ARG A 371 3.01 98.72 -8.56
CA ARG A 371 2.90 97.31 -8.12
C ARG A 371 3.77 97.01 -6.89
N LEU A 372 3.20 96.24 -5.96
CA LEU A 372 3.84 95.68 -4.77
C LEU A 372 3.62 94.17 -4.73
N THR A 373 4.69 93.39 -4.90
CA THR A 373 4.65 91.92 -4.88
C THR A 373 5.29 91.39 -3.60
N LEU A 374 4.54 90.57 -2.86
CA LEU A 374 5.00 89.92 -1.63
C LEU A 374 5.45 88.49 -1.94
N GLY A 375 6.67 88.15 -1.53
CA GLY A 375 7.23 86.81 -1.65
C GLY A 375 6.72 85.83 -0.60
N GLU A 376 7.03 84.56 -0.80
CA GLU A 376 6.82 83.50 0.18
C GLU A 376 7.62 83.79 1.46
N SER A 377 6.92 84.01 2.59
CA SER A 377 7.54 84.27 3.89
C SER A 377 6.78 83.59 5.03
N GLU A 378 7.50 82.86 5.88
CA GLU A 378 6.92 82.01 6.92
C GLU A 378 6.22 82.87 7.99
N GLY A 379 4.88 82.78 8.05
CA GLY A 379 4.03 83.56 8.95
C GLY A 379 3.32 84.77 8.32
N CYS A 380 3.67 85.18 7.10
CA CYS A 380 2.93 86.20 6.37
C CYS A 380 1.73 85.58 5.63
N VAL A 381 0.49 85.96 6.02
CA VAL A 381 -0.75 85.48 5.38
C VAL A 381 -1.01 86.11 4.00
N LEU A 382 -0.23 87.14 3.64
CA LEU A 382 -0.25 87.83 2.35
C LEU A 382 0.86 87.35 1.41
N SER A 383 1.58 86.28 1.77
CA SER A 383 2.63 85.68 0.94
C SER A 383 2.12 85.30 -0.45
N GLY A 384 2.94 85.55 -1.47
CA GLY A 384 2.63 85.22 -2.86
C GLY A 384 1.59 86.12 -3.53
N LEU A 385 1.10 87.17 -2.85
CA LEU A 385 0.15 88.13 -3.41
C LEU A 385 0.87 89.27 -4.14
N SER A 386 0.35 89.63 -5.32
CA SER A 386 0.72 90.84 -6.05
C SER A 386 -0.41 91.85 -5.95
N PHE A 387 -0.10 93.06 -5.48
CA PHE A 387 -1.02 94.18 -5.36
C PHE A 387 -0.67 95.24 -6.40
N GLU A 388 -1.68 95.78 -7.09
CA GLU A 388 -1.54 96.90 -8.01
C GLU A 388 -2.18 98.16 -7.41
N ARG A 389 -1.64 99.35 -7.72
CA ARG A 389 -2.18 100.61 -7.20
C ARG A 389 -3.51 100.90 -7.91
N VAL A 390 -4.57 101.08 -7.14
CA VAL A 390 -5.85 101.53 -7.65
C VAL A 390 -5.94 103.03 -7.41
N ASP A 391 -5.68 103.81 -8.46
CA ASP A 391 -5.91 105.26 -8.39
C ASP A 391 -7.40 105.50 -8.13
N SER A 392 -7.72 106.22 -7.06
CA SER A 392 -9.07 106.37 -6.50
C SER A 392 -9.98 107.33 -7.32
N THR A 393 -9.95 107.20 -8.64
CA THR A 393 -10.64 108.05 -9.62
C THR A 393 -11.66 107.28 -10.48
N GLU A 394 -11.91 106.00 -10.19
CA GLU A 394 -12.94 105.17 -10.87
C GLU A 394 -13.92 104.51 -9.87
N ALA A 395 -14.57 105.36 -9.05
CA ALA A 395 -15.67 104.97 -8.18
C ALA A 395 -16.92 105.83 -8.43
N ALA A 396 -17.37 105.89 -9.70
CA ALA A 396 -18.62 106.56 -10.08
C ALA A 396 -19.19 106.01 -11.41
N GLN A 397 -19.78 104.81 -11.38
CA GLN A 397 -20.80 104.34 -12.34
C GLN A 397 -21.60 103.17 -11.78
#